data_AF-A0A528TE58-F1
#
_entry.id   AF-A0A528TE58-F1
#
_cell.length_a   1.000
_cell.length_b   1.000
_cell.length_c   1.000
_cell.angle_alpha   90.00
_cell.angle_beta   90.00
_cell.angle_gamma   90.00
#
_symmetry.space_group_name_H-M   'P 1'
#
loop_
_entity.id
_entity.type
_entity.pdbx_description
1 polymer ?
#
loop_
_entity_poly.entity_id
_entity_poly.type
_entity_poly.pdbx_seq_one_letter_code
_entity_poly.pdbx_strand_id
1 'polypeptide(L)'
;ALCVLASFWIFGDFILSIFNPAYATPTMRATLVIFGIGATFGTACGPIEVLLQLTGLQHALFKVLVIVNVVGLCVTAVATYYLGSIGAALSIAGTVIAWTAFGVLIARRRIGINPSILGLSLDRIGLVPHALLKGRT
;
A
#
# COMPACT_ATOMS: atom_id res chain seq x y z
N ALA A 1 -1.92 -10.38 -3.84
CA ALA A 1 -0.90 -10.13 -2.79
C ALA A 1 -0.84 -11.23 -1.73
N LEU A 2 -1.98 -11.70 -1.18
CA LEU A 2 -1.99 -12.78 -0.18
C LEU A 2 -1.24 -14.06 -0.62
N CYS A 3 -1.43 -14.52 -1.87
CA CYS A 3 -0.68 -15.66 -2.39
C CYS A 3 0.84 -15.41 -2.42
N VAL A 4 1.26 -14.19 -2.79
CA VAL A 4 2.68 -13.79 -2.83
C VAL A 4 3.27 -13.71 -1.41
N LEU A 5 2.51 -13.15 -0.46
CA LEU A 5 2.89 -13.13 0.95
C LEU A 5 3.07 -14.55 1.50
N ALA A 6 2.14 -15.46 1.18
CA ALA A 6 2.24 -16.87 1.56
C ALA A 6 3.48 -17.54 0.94
N SER A 7 3.78 -17.25 -0.33
CA SER A 7 5.01 -17.71 -0.98
C SER A 7 6.27 -17.18 -0.28
N PHE A 8 6.31 -15.90 0.12
CA PHE A 8 7.45 -15.36 0.87
C PHE A 8 7.58 -15.95 2.27
N TRP A 9 6.46 -16.28 2.91
CA TRP A 9 6.47 -16.93 4.21
C TRP A 9 7.04 -18.35 4.14
N ILE A 10 6.62 -19.14 3.14
CA ILE A 10 6.98 -20.57 3.03
C ILE A 10 8.31 -20.76 2.31
N PHE A 11 8.55 -20.02 1.23
CA PHE A 11 9.71 -20.17 0.35
C PHE A 11 10.72 -19.02 0.47
N GLY A 12 10.60 -18.15 1.48
CA GLY A 12 11.48 -16.99 1.66
C GLY A 12 12.97 -17.36 1.64
N ASP A 13 13.38 -18.41 2.35
CA ASP A 13 14.78 -18.84 2.39
C ASP A 13 15.26 -19.39 1.03
N PHE A 14 14.40 -20.09 0.29
CA PHE A 14 14.72 -20.62 -1.05
C PHE A 14 14.82 -19.49 -2.10
N ILE A 15 13.92 -18.52 -2.04
CA ILE A 15 13.98 -17.34 -2.91
C ILE A 15 15.28 -16.58 -2.65
N LEU A 16 15.71 -16.47 -1.39
CA LEU A 16 16.89 -15.68 -1.02
C LEU A 16 18.17 -16.40 -1.39
N SER A 17 18.21 -17.73 -1.25
CA SER A 17 19.36 -18.54 -1.62
C SER A 17 19.62 -18.57 -3.12
N ILE A 18 18.59 -18.40 -3.97
CA ILE A 18 18.75 -18.20 -5.42
C ILE A 18 19.52 -16.90 -5.72
N PHE A 19 19.23 -15.82 -5.00
CA PHE A 19 19.95 -14.54 -5.21
C PHE A 19 21.38 -14.60 -4.67
N ASN A 20 21.52 -15.05 -3.42
CA ASN A 20 22.82 -15.35 -2.82
C ASN A 20 22.60 -16.22 -1.58
N PRO A 21 23.31 -17.34 -1.40
CA PRO A 21 23.21 -18.15 -0.18
C PRO A 21 23.46 -17.35 1.11
N ALA A 22 24.29 -16.30 1.06
CA ALA A 22 24.54 -15.41 2.20
C ALA A 22 23.30 -14.60 2.63
N TYR A 23 22.29 -14.48 1.77
CA TYR A 23 21.04 -13.81 2.09
C TYR A 23 20.03 -14.70 2.80
N ALA A 24 20.23 -16.02 2.88
CA ALA A 24 19.38 -16.95 3.63
C ALA A 24 19.57 -16.78 5.16
N THR A 25 19.42 -15.55 5.63
CA THR A 25 19.47 -15.16 7.03
C THR A 25 18.05 -14.83 7.51
N PRO A 26 17.73 -15.13 8.78
CA PRO A 26 16.40 -14.87 9.34
C PRO A 26 15.94 -13.41 9.21
N THR A 27 16.89 -12.47 9.25
CA THR A 27 16.65 -11.02 9.17
C THR A 27 16.20 -10.58 7.77
N MET A 28 16.77 -11.13 6.71
CA MET A 28 16.34 -10.82 5.34
C MET A 28 15.00 -11.47 5.01
N ARG A 29 14.73 -12.68 5.52
CA ARG A 29 13.40 -13.28 5.41
C ARG A 29 12.34 -12.41 6.09
N ALA A 30 12.61 -11.90 7.29
CA ALA A 30 11.72 -10.97 7.98
C ALA A 30 11.48 -9.68 7.18
N THR A 31 12.54 -9.13 6.58
CA THR A 31 12.49 -7.94 5.71
C THR A 31 11.51 -8.14 4.55
N LEU A 32 11.55 -9.30 3.89
CA LEU A 32 10.65 -9.65 2.79
C LEU A 32 9.21 -9.84 3.22
N VAL A 33 8.97 -10.47 4.37
CA VAL A 33 7.62 -10.63 4.90
C VAL A 33 7.02 -9.25 5.22
N ILE A 34 7.78 -8.35 5.84
CA ILE A 34 7.34 -6.97 6.14
C ILE A 34 6.94 -6.23 4.84
N PHE A 35 7.79 -6.32 3.80
CA PHE A 35 7.47 -5.78 2.48
C PHE A 35 6.18 -6.36 1.90
N GLY A 36 6.02 -7.68 2.00
CA GLY A 36 4.81 -8.38 1.54
C GLY A 36 3.55 -7.91 2.27
N ILE A 37 3.63 -7.61 3.57
CA ILE A 37 2.51 -7.07 4.35
C ILE A 37 2.14 -5.67 3.81
N GLY A 38 3.12 -4.79 3.64
CA GLY A 38 2.92 -3.45 3.07
C GLY A 38 2.28 -3.50 1.68
N ALA A 39 2.78 -4.39 0.81
CA ALA A 39 2.21 -4.61 -0.52
C ALA A 39 0.78 -5.16 -0.44
N THR A 40 0.48 -6.08 0.50
CA THR A 40 -0.86 -6.62 0.69
C THR A 40 -1.84 -5.52 1.08
N PHE A 41 -1.45 -4.66 2.02
CA PHE A 41 -2.26 -3.50 2.39
C PHE A 41 -2.48 -2.56 1.20
N GLY A 42 -1.42 -2.24 0.46
CA GLY A 42 -1.53 -1.38 -0.72
C GLY A 42 -2.48 -1.94 -1.78
N THR A 43 -2.42 -3.25 -2.05
CA THR A 43 -3.37 -3.90 -2.98
C THR A 43 -4.80 -3.93 -2.43
N ALA A 44 -4.98 -4.04 -1.11
CA ALA A 44 -6.30 -3.99 -0.50
C ALA A 44 -6.96 -2.62 -0.62
N CYS A 45 -6.16 -1.56 -0.73
CA CYS A 45 -6.63 -0.19 -0.96
C CYS A 45 -7.09 0.07 -2.40
N GLY A 46 -6.73 -0.78 -3.38
CA GLY A 46 -7.20 -0.71 -4.76
C GLY A 46 -6.48 0.34 -5.64
N PRO A 47 -6.90 0.52 -6.91
CA PRO A 47 -6.22 1.37 -7.90
C PRO A 47 -6.54 2.87 -7.71
N ILE A 48 -6.14 3.41 -6.56
CA ILE A 48 -6.46 4.78 -6.14
C ILE A 48 -5.82 5.84 -7.02
N GLU A 49 -4.58 5.62 -7.48
CA GLU A 49 -3.88 6.55 -8.37
C GLU A 49 -4.68 6.79 -9.65
N VAL A 50 -5.11 5.70 -10.30
CA VAL A 50 -5.90 5.76 -11.53
C VAL A 50 -7.23 6.47 -11.28
N LEU A 51 -7.92 6.16 -10.18
CA LEU A 51 -9.19 6.80 -9.84
C LEU A 51 -9.05 8.32 -9.61
N LEU A 52 -8.02 8.74 -8.88
CA LEU A 52 -7.80 10.16 -8.60
C LEU A 52 -7.30 10.92 -9.85
N GLN A 53 -6.58 10.25 -10.76
CA GLN A 53 -6.20 10.82 -12.06
C GLN A 53 -7.41 11.02 -12.97
N LEU A 54 -8.27 10.01 -13.11
CA LEU A 54 -9.45 10.06 -13.98
C LEU A 54 -10.54 11.01 -13.48
N THR A 55 -10.60 11.29 -12.18
CA THR A 55 -11.56 12.25 -11.58
C THR A 55 -11.04 13.69 -11.52
N GLY A 56 -9.89 13.98 -12.14
CA GLY A 56 -9.31 15.33 -12.18
C GLY A 56 -8.62 15.77 -10.88
N LEU A 57 -8.49 14.89 -9.89
CA LEU A 57 -7.82 15.15 -8.61
C LEU A 57 -6.31 14.84 -8.64
N GLN A 58 -5.73 14.74 -9.84
CA GLN A 58 -4.32 14.43 -10.06
C GLN A 58 -3.35 15.35 -9.30
N HIS A 59 -3.66 16.64 -9.15
CA HIS A 59 -2.79 17.58 -8.43
C HIS A 59 -2.78 17.30 -6.92
N ALA A 60 -3.92 16.93 -6.34
CA ALA A 60 -4.02 16.57 -4.94
C ALA A 60 -3.29 15.25 -4.68
N LEU A 61 -3.47 14.26 -5.57
CA LEU A 61 -2.72 13.01 -5.57
C LEU A 61 -1.22 13.29 -5.63
N PHE A 62 -0.75 13.95 -6.68
CA PHE A 62 0.66 14.25 -6.89
C PHE A 62 1.31 14.94 -5.69
N LYS A 63 0.64 15.94 -5.10
CA LYS A 63 1.16 16.65 -3.93
C LYS A 63 1.35 15.71 -2.73
N VAL A 64 0.36 14.87 -2.43
CA VAL A 64 0.49 13.91 -1.32
C VAL A 64 1.54 12.85 -1.65
N LEU A 65 1.69 12.46 -2.92
CA LEU A 65 2.65 11.43 -3.37
C LEU A 65 4.07 11.92 -3.18
N VAL A 66 4.34 13.16 -3.61
CA VAL A 66 5.63 13.83 -3.43
C VAL A 66 5.93 14.01 -1.95
N ILE A 67 5.01 14.53 -1.15
CA ILE A 67 5.25 14.75 0.29
C ILE A 67 5.54 13.42 1.00
N VAL A 68 4.69 12.41 0.80
CA VAL A 68 4.83 11.12 1.49
C VAL A 68 6.09 10.38 1.03
N ASN A 69 6.47 10.44 -0.25
CA ASN A 69 7.71 9.80 -0.72
C ASN A 69 8.96 10.55 -0.28
N VAL A 70 8.97 11.88 -0.25
CA VAL A 70 10.12 12.65 0.25
C VAL A 70 10.33 12.37 1.74
N VAL A 71 9.27 12.45 2.53
CA VAL A 71 9.32 12.09 3.97
C VAL A 71 9.71 10.63 4.13
N GLY A 72 9.08 9.73 3.37
CA GLY A 72 9.37 8.30 3.37
C GLY A 72 10.83 7.99 3.02
N LEU A 73 11.44 8.70 2.08
CA LEU A 73 12.85 8.57 1.72
C LEU A 73 13.75 9.01 2.88
N CYS A 74 13.48 10.15 3.52
CA CYS A 74 14.23 10.59 4.69
C CYS A 74 14.13 9.58 5.84
N VAL A 75 12.93 9.09 6.13
CA VAL A 75 12.70 8.07 7.16
C VAL A 75 13.41 6.78 6.79
N THR A 76 13.38 6.38 5.52
CA THR A 76 14.04 5.17 5.03
C THR A 76 15.55 5.28 5.18
N ALA A 77 16.15 6.42 4.83
CA ALA A 77 17.58 6.64 4.99
C ALA A 77 18.01 6.53 6.46
N VAL A 78 17.29 7.18 7.37
CA VAL A 78 17.57 7.13 8.82
C VAL A 78 17.34 5.72 9.37
N ALA A 79 16.21 5.09 9.05
CA ALA A 79 15.89 3.75 9.53
C ALA A 79 16.88 2.70 8.99
N THR A 80 17.34 2.85 7.75
CA THR A 80 18.36 1.96 7.17
C THR A 80 19.69 2.14 7.88
N TYR A 81 20.06 3.37 8.24
CA TYR A 81 21.30 3.62 8.97
C TYR A 81 21.32 2.97 10.36
N TYR A 82 20.20 3.01 11.10
CA TYR A 82 20.12 2.44 12.46
C TYR A 82 19.78 0.95 12.51
N LEU A 83 18.89 0.47 11.64
CA LEU A 83 18.29 -0.87 11.71
C LEU A 83 18.63 -1.75 10.49
N GLY A 84 19.45 -1.24 9.56
CA GLY A 84 19.83 -1.95 8.34
C GLY A 84 18.63 -2.28 7.45
N SER A 85 18.59 -3.51 6.93
CA SER A 85 17.55 -3.95 5.98
C SER A 85 16.14 -3.96 6.58
N ILE A 86 16.01 -4.28 7.88
CA ILE A 86 14.70 -4.32 8.57
C ILE A 86 14.11 -2.91 8.65
N GLY A 87 14.93 -1.91 8.98
CA GLY A 87 14.53 -0.51 8.99
C GLY A 87 14.06 -0.01 7.63
N ALA A 88 14.78 -0.39 6.57
CA ALA A 88 14.40 -0.08 5.21
C ALA A 88 13.01 -0.65 4.86
N ALA A 89 12.78 -1.95 5.16
CA ALA A 89 11.49 -2.58 4.89
C ALA A 89 10.33 -1.98 5.68
N LEU A 90 10.53 -1.72 6.97
CA LEU A 90 9.50 -1.08 7.81
C LEU A 90 9.15 0.32 7.29
N SER A 91 10.16 1.11 6.93
CA SER A 91 9.94 2.46 6.43
C SER A 91 9.21 2.44 5.08
N ILE A 92 9.61 1.58 4.15
CA ILE A 92 8.99 1.50 2.82
C ILE A 92 7.57 0.94 2.93
N ALA A 93 7.36 -0.14 3.70
CA ALA A 93 6.02 -0.67 3.96
C ALA A 93 5.12 0.38 4.63
N GLY A 94 5.64 1.11 5.60
CA GLY A 94 4.94 2.22 6.26
C GLY A 94 4.59 3.35 5.29
N THR A 95 5.51 3.71 4.39
CA THR A 95 5.29 4.74 3.36
C THR A 95 4.18 4.33 2.40
N VAL A 96 4.18 3.07 1.94
CA VAL A 96 3.12 2.51 1.08
C VAL A 96 1.77 2.55 1.80
N ILE A 97 1.72 2.11 3.06
CA ILE A 97 0.49 2.13 3.88
C ILE A 97 -0.01 3.56 4.05
N ALA A 98 0.88 4.51 4.38
CA ALA A 98 0.53 5.90 4.58
C ALA A 98 -0.06 6.52 3.30
N TRP A 99 0.66 6.41 2.19
CA TRP A 99 0.22 6.93 0.89
C TRP A 99 -1.14 6.36 0.47
N THR A 100 -1.30 5.03 0.56
CA THR A 100 -2.54 4.35 0.16
C THR A 100 -3.70 4.71 1.09
N ALA A 101 -3.48 4.81 2.40
CA ALA A 101 -4.49 5.27 3.35
C ALA A 101 -4.94 6.72 3.08
N PHE A 102 -3.99 7.64 2.83
CA PHE A 102 -4.31 9.02 2.45
C PHE A 102 -5.08 9.08 1.12
N GLY A 103 -4.68 8.28 0.14
CA GLY A 103 -5.38 8.17 -1.14
C GLY A 103 -6.84 7.70 -0.98
N VAL A 104 -7.10 6.65 -0.18
CA VAL A 104 -8.47 6.20 0.15
C VAL A 104 -9.25 7.30 0.85
N LEU A 105 -8.64 8.01 1.79
CA LEU A 105 -9.31 9.08 2.54
C LEU A 105 -9.71 10.24 1.61
N ILE A 106 -8.86 10.61 0.66
CA ILE A 106 -9.15 11.66 -0.33
C ILE A 106 -10.26 11.19 -1.27
N ALA A 107 -10.21 9.95 -1.76
CA ALA A 107 -11.25 9.39 -2.60
C ALA A 107 -12.61 9.36 -1.87
N ARG A 108 -12.63 8.91 -0.61
CA ARG A 108 -13.81 8.95 0.27
C ARG A 108 -14.38 10.36 0.40
N ARG A 109 -13.54 11.35 0.72
CA ARG A 109 -13.99 12.70 1.05
C ARG A 109 -14.39 13.53 -0.17
N ARG A 110 -13.75 13.32 -1.33
CA ARG A 110 -13.94 14.16 -2.51
C ARG A 110 -14.85 13.54 -3.56
N ILE A 111 -14.82 12.22 -3.70
CA ILE A 111 -15.56 11.48 -4.73
C ILE A 111 -16.72 10.70 -4.09
N GLY A 112 -16.65 10.37 -2.79
CA GLY A 112 -17.63 9.54 -2.10
C GLY A 112 -17.49 8.04 -2.40
N ILE A 113 -16.49 7.66 -3.21
CA ILE A 113 -16.26 6.27 -3.63
C ILE A 113 -15.18 5.64 -2.76
N ASN A 114 -15.39 4.38 -2.40
CA ASN A 114 -14.44 3.55 -1.68
C ASN A 114 -13.72 2.58 -2.63
N PRO A 115 -12.49 2.90 -3.06
CA PRO A 115 -11.76 2.05 -4.02
C PRO A 115 -11.16 0.79 -3.39
N SER A 116 -11.14 0.71 -2.07
CA SER A 116 -10.64 -0.45 -1.35
C SER A 116 -11.49 -1.69 -1.63
N ILE A 117 -10.91 -2.88 -1.49
CA ILE A 117 -11.62 -4.16 -1.66
C ILE A 117 -12.90 -4.20 -0.80
N LEU A 118 -12.87 -3.59 0.39
CA LEU A 118 -14.04 -3.44 1.26
C LEU A 118 -15.12 -2.53 0.68
N GLY A 119 -14.76 -1.46 -0.03
CA GLY A 119 -15.71 -0.58 -0.70
C GLY A 119 -16.34 -1.19 -1.95
N LEU A 120 -15.53 -1.88 -2.75
CA LEU A 120 -15.95 -2.57 -3.96
C LEU A 120 -16.82 -3.80 -3.62
N SER A 121 -16.49 -4.50 -2.53
CA SER A 121 -17.32 -5.60 -2.02
C SER A 121 -18.65 -5.10 -1.44
N LEU A 122 -18.70 -3.91 -0.84
CA LEU A 122 -19.93 -3.34 -0.28
C LEU A 122 -20.88 -2.79 -1.37
N ASP A 123 -20.32 -2.22 -2.43
CA ASP A 123 -21.07 -1.83 -3.65
C ASP A 123 -21.64 -3.08 -4.37
N ARG A 124 -20.83 -4.13 -4.51
CA ARG A 124 -21.24 -5.42 -5.11
C ARG A 124 -22.31 -6.17 -4.29
N ILE A 125 -22.39 -5.94 -2.97
CA ILE A 125 -23.39 -6.55 -2.08
C ILE A 125 -24.73 -5.78 -2.11
N GLY A 126 -24.84 -4.68 -2.86
CA GLY A 126 -26.12 -3.97 -3.05
C GLY A 126 -26.66 -3.32 -1.77
N LEU A 127 -25.81 -3.12 -0.77
CA LEU A 127 -26.18 -2.51 0.52
C LEU A 127 -25.97 -1.00 0.56
N VAL A 128 -25.54 -0.38 -0.54
CA VAL A 128 -25.61 1.08 -0.70
C VAL A 128 -26.99 1.40 -1.26
N PRO A 129 -27.91 2.00 -0.47
CA PRO A 129 -29.18 2.43 -1.01
C PRO A 129 -28.88 3.50 -2.05
N HIS A 130 -29.27 3.25 -3.30
CA HIS A 130 -29.30 4.24 -4.38
C HIS A 130 -30.08 5.54 -4.02
N ALA A 131 -30.68 5.62 -2.83
CA ALA A 131 -31.36 6.78 -2.28
C ALA A 131 -30.46 8.00 -2.05
N LEU A 132 -29.14 7.84 -1.87
CA LEU A 132 -28.23 8.98 -1.59
C LEU A 132 -27.72 9.71 -2.85
N LEU A 133 -27.99 9.19 -4.05
CA LEU A 133 -27.66 9.86 -5.32
C LEU A 133 -28.83 10.66 -5.91
N LYS A 134 -30.05 10.53 -5.36
CA LYS A 134 -31.27 11.20 -5.87
C LYS A 134 -31.62 12.50 -5.13
N GLY A 135 -30.62 13.30 -4.81
CA GLY A 135 -30.80 14.57 -4.07
C GLY A 135 -30.23 15.81 -4.75
N ARG A 136 -29.60 15.70 -5.94
CA ARG A 136 -28.97 16.84 -6.61
C ARG A 136 -29.08 16.83 -8.14
N THR A 137 -30.30 16.72 -8.64
CA THR A 137 -30.71 17.28 -9.94
C THR A 137 -32.17 17.64 -9.87
#